data_AF-A0A3Q2YAA4-F1
#
_entry.id   AF-A0A3Q2YAA4-F1
#
_cell.length_a   1.000
_cell.length_b   1.000
_cell.length_c   1.000
_cell.angle_alpha   90.00
_cell.angle_beta   90.00
_cell.angle_gamma   90.00
#
_symmetry.space_group_name_H-M   'P 1'
#
loop_
_entity.id
_entity.type
_entity.pdbx_description
1 polymer ?
#
loop_
_entity_poly.entity_id
_entity_poly.type
_entity_poly.pdbx_seq_one_letter_code
_entity_poly.pdbx_strand_id
1 'polypeptide(L)'
;MHYVVTSLRSLYRMAEQNVEAKVKKLLKQDKIQLWKAPYTLDGQQPGDEHMQELAERYGVLLRMPGSEIAGTLEVIRVQALRRGQRNQTFRETNMATVELLLPRDCNKVPVHLSNFGLCVRIAKEVGLKSFKVILNGKTLNGGLRLDQQGVCNHSKMMVLKVSAAGVGPSTSQDGSDATAASQSTSHDHSVQRTHRGFQILSERDGSDSLQTTPFLEVADQKGNPLKIPHKEKKALILAMGLHEKGRALMKRKRHDDALCHLLQADLHFSECGSELLGAVDNYGVLQLDIVWCYQALEALSCLDDGRERLRLAEDCFLRCYGEQQQRLLMIKGNTGREEVLFLRLHLLQSLLAFVDGNDHQAQQQLDQVELLYTRLCPDTDKMTQLMVLGFSEREARLGLRACHGDVHEAAMLISNQTQREELRQRERRKRQQTKAGLAILAEAGYAARDAATALERADGNVDQAFQVSTLTSRVAAGRDHELLYLGFERSPSEAALALTGGDVQLATELLMDNRGAVPSAATPPSEEEPSTSSSSTGRSSPSCELVNEVLEDIPHHEDDYLDLTLEEEMQLINTIKTHLARSLAH
;
A
#
# COMPACT_ATOMS: atom_id res chain seq x y z
N MET A 1 -6.20 31.96 -2.91
CA MET A 1 -5.99 32.52 -1.55
C MET A 1 -5.98 31.46 -0.45
N HIS A 2 -6.93 30.51 -0.39
CA HIS A 2 -6.96 29.49 0.67
C HIS A 2 -5.66 28.66 0.78
N TYR A 3 -5.10 28.22 -0.36
CA TYR A 3 -3.83 27.46 -0.44
C TYR A 3 -2.59 28.23 0.06
N VAL A 4 -2.56 29.55 -0.14
CA VAL A 4 -1.44 30.42 0.26
C VAL A 4 -1.44 30.64 1.78
N VAL A 5 -2.62 30.79 2.37
CA VAL A 5 -2.78 30.97 3.83
C VAL A 5 -2.49 29.67 4.59
N THR A 6 -2.85 28.49 4.04
CA THR A 6 -2.52 27.20 4.65
C THR A 6 -1.03 26.85 4.56
N SER A 7 -0.36 27.14 3.42
CA SER A 7 1.08 26.92 3.28
C SER A 7 1.89 27.73 4.31
N LEU A 8 1.53 29.00 4.52
CA LEU A 8 2.19 29.88 5.50
C LEU A 8 2.05 29.41 6.96
N ARG A 9 0.89 28.82 7.34
CA ARG A 9 0.69 28.28 8.70
C ARG A 9 1.50 27.01 8.97
N SER A 10 1.62 26.14 7.96
CA SER A 10 2.42 24.92 8.03
C SER A 10 3.91 25.24 8.20
N LEU A 11 4.39 26.20 7.40
CA LEU A 11 5.73 26.76 7.44
C LEU A 11 6.11 27.30 8.83
N TYR A 12 5.22 28.11 9.41
CA TYR A 12 5.49 28.73 10.71
C TYR A 12 5.62 27.71 11.83
N ARG A 13 4.79 26.66 11.81
CA ARG A 13 4.76 25.63 12.86
C ARG A 13 6.02 24.79 12.90
N MET A 14 6.57 24.41 11.75
CA MET A 14 7.83 23.65 11.70
C MET A 14 9.01 24.46 12.25
N ALA A 15 9.05 25.76 11.95
CA ALA A 15 10.07 26.66 12.47
C ALA A 15 9.97 26.81 14.00
N GLU A 16 8.76 27.05 14.52
CA GLU A 16 8.52 27.09 15.98
C GLU A 16 9.01 25.81 16.67
N GLN A 17 8.74 24.64 16.07
CA GLN A 17 9.18 23.36 16.63
C GLN A 17 10.70 23.19 16.63
N ASN A 18 11.39 23.60 15.57
CA ASN A 18 12.86 23.60 15.50
C ASN A 18 13.46 24.47 16.62
N VAL A 19 12.95 25.70 16.79
CA VAL A 19 13.43 26.63 17.82
C VAL A 19 13.13 26.08 19.21
N GLU A 20 11.91 25.57 19.43
CA GLU A 20 11.51 24.95 20.70
C GLU A 20 12.41 23.76 21.05
N ALA A 21 12.75 22.90 20.09
CA ALA A 21 13.65 21.77 20.29
C ALA A 21 15.09 22.22 20.64
N LYS A 22 15.62 23.21 19.93
CA LYS A 22 16.94 23.82 20.22
C LYS A 22 17.00 24.40 21.63
N VAL A 23 16.00 25.20 22.02
CA VAL A 23 15.91 25.80 23.36
C VAL A 23 15.78 24.71 24.43
N LYS A 24 14.93 23.69 24.22
CA LYS A 24 14.82 22.54 25.13
C LYS A 24 16.15 21.80 25.32
N LYS A 25 16.95 21.66 24.26
CA LYS A 25 18.27 21.02 24.32
C LYS A 25 19.25 21.83 25.17
N LEU A 26 19.28 23.15 25.01
CA LEU A 26 20.09 24.05 25.84
C LEU A 26 19.64 24.02 27.32
N LEU A 27 18.33 24.14 27.57
CA LEU A 27 17.77 24.02 28.93
C LEU A 27 18.19 22.71 29.61
N LYS A 28 18.18 21.60 28.87
CA LYS A 28 18.62 20.30 29.38
C LYS A 28 20.13 20.26 29.67
N GLN A 29 20.95 20.85 28.80
CA GLN A 29 22.40 20.94 28.99
C GLN A 29 22.75 21.77 30.23
N ASP A 30 22.09 22.91 30.42
CA ASP A 30 22.28 23.80 31.57
C ASP A 30 21.53 23.32 32.82
N LYS A 31 20.77 22.21 32.73
CA LYS A 31 19.94 21.64 33.80
C LYS A 31 18.92 22.63 34.38
N ILE A 32 18.43 23.54 33.54
CA ILE A 32 17.47 24.58 33.91
C ILE A 32 16.04 24.01 33.89
N GLN A 33 15.29 24.33 34.94
CA GLN A 33 13.88 23.97 35.08
C GLN A 33 13.04 25.24 35.15
N LEU A 34 12.45 25.65 34.02
CA LEU A 34 11.73 26.93 33.91
C LEU A 34 10.54 27.07 34.87
N TRP A 35 9.97 25.96 35.35
CA TRP A 35 8.85 25.95 36.30
C TRP A 35 9.28 26.13 37.76
N LYS A 36 10.56 26.40 38.03
CA LYS A 36 11.10 26.69 39.37
C LYS A 36 11.66 28.10 39.42
N ALA A 37 11.86 28.61 40.64
CA ALA A 37 12.62 29.83 40.86
C ALA A 37 14.06 29.69 40.30
N PRO A 38 14.66 30.77 39.76
CA PRO A 38 14.11 32.14 39.67
C PRO A 38 13.23 32.40 38.43
N TYR A 39 13.06 31.43 37.54
CA TYR A 39 12.37 31.60 36.25
C TYR A 39 10.83 31.66 36.36
N THR A 40 10.28 31.02 37.39
CA THR A 40 8.88 31.17 37.78
C THR A 40 8.81 31.66 39.22
N LEU A 41 8.11 32.78 39.42
CA LEU A 41 7.88 33.40 40.73
C LEU A 41 6.65 32.81 41.42
N ASP A 42 6.45 33.19 42.69
CA ASP A 42 5.24 32.87 43.44
C ASP A 42 4.01 33.41 42.69
N GLY A 43 3.00 32.56 42.50
CA GLY A 43 1.84 32.87 41.66
C GLY A 43 1.96 32.47 40.18
N GLN A 44 2.96 31.66 39.80
CA GLN A 44 3.17 31.14 38.44
C GLN A 44 3.49 32.20 37.37
N GLN A 45 3.85 33.41 37.80
CA GLN A 45 4.29 34.49 36.93
C GLN A 45 5.72 34.25 36.43
N PRO A 46 6.08 34.75 35.23
CA PRO A 46 7.46 34.69 34.75
C PRO A 46 8.38 35.54 35.65
N GLY A 47 9.60 35.05 35.89
CA GLY A 47 10.68 35.84 36.47
C GLY A 47 11.35 36.66 35.38
N ASP A 48 10.79 37.82 35.04
CA ASP A 48 11.13 38.60 33.83
C ASP A 48 12.63 38.83 33.63
N GLU A 49 13.35 39.24 34.68
CA GLU A 49 14.81 39.50 34.60
C GLU A 49 15.59 38.24 34.19
N HIS A 50 15.35 37.11 34.86
CA HIS A 50 16.07 35.86 34.61
C HIS A 50 15.65 35.20 33.29
N MET A 51 14.39 35.40 32.88
CA MET A 51 13.90 34.94 31.57
C MET A 51 14.54 35.74 30.45
N GLN A 52 14.69 37.05 30.61
CA GLN A 52 15.35 37.94 29.65
C GLN A 52 16.85 37.63 29.52
N GLU A 53 17.56 37.48 30.64
CA GLU A 53 18.98 37.08 30.64
C GLU A 53 19.19 35.75 29.91
N LEU A 54 18.31 34.78 30.17
CA LEU A 54 18.36 33.47 29.51
C LEU A 54 18.06 33.59 28.01
N ALA A 55 17.10 34.43 27.63
CA ALA A 55 16.74 34.68 26.24
C ALA A 55 17.88 35.33 25.46
N GLU A 56 18.58 36.30 26.05
CA GLU A 56 19.75 36.95 25.44
C GLU A 56 20.89 35.96 25.29
N ARG A 57 21.21 35.18 26.34
CA ARG A 57 22.27 34.16 26.29
C ARG A 57 22.00 33.10 25.23
N TYR A 58 20.78 32.56 25.18
CA TYR A 58 20.41 31.55 24.18
C TYR A 58 20.25 32.15 22.79
N GLY A 59 19.83 33.41 22.68
CA GLY A 59 19.80 34.14 21.41
C GLY A 59 21.17 34.23 20.76
N VAL A 60 22.22 34.53 21.54
CA VAL A 60 23.61 34.53 21.05
C VAL A 60 24.06 33.12 20.61
N LEU A 61 23.76 32.09 21.41
CA LEU A 61 24.17 30.71 21.11
C LEU A 61 23.48 30.13 19.88
N LEU A 62 22.19 30.43 19.70
CA LEU A 62 21.38 29.94 18.58
C LEU A 62 21.43 30.88 17.37
N ARG A 63 22.06 32.06 17.51
CA ARG A 63 22.08 33.13 16.52
C ARG A 63 20.67 33.55 16.09
N MET A 64 19.85 33.86 17.08
CA MET A 64 18.45 34.27 16.89
C MET A 64 18.13 35.50 17.72
N PRO A 65 17.14 36.32 17.31
CA PRO A 65 16.71 37.46 18.11
C PRO A 65 16.27 37.03 19.51
N GLY A 66 16.79 37.71 20.54
CA GLY A 66 16.41 37.42 21.93
C GLY A 66 14.90 37.48 22.17
N SER A 67 14.16 38.32 21.44
CA SER A 67 12.70 38.39 21.50
C SER A 67 12.01 37.11 21.07
N GLU A 68 12.53 36.42 20.05
CA GLU A 68 11.98 35.15 19.56
C GLU A 68 12.23 34.04 20.59
N ILE A 69 13.46 33.99 21.12
CA ILE A 69 13.83 33.04 22.17
C ILE A 69 13.05 33.28 23.46
N ALA A 70 12.83 34.54 23.87
CA ALA A 70 12.01 34.88 25.02
C ALA A 70 10.58 34.35 24.87
N GLY A 71 9.98 34.53 23.68
CA GLY A 71 8.67 33.97 23.36
C GLY A 71 8.66 32.43 23.45
N THR A 72 9.68 31.76 22.91
CA THR A 72 9.81 30.30 23.00
C THR A 72 10.00 29.81 24.44
N LEU A 73 10.84 30.48 25.24
CA LEU A 73 11.07 30.16 26.66
C LEU A 73 9.76 30.27 27.45
N GLU A 74 8.98 31.31 27.20
CA GLU A 74 7.67 31.49 27.86
C GLU A 74 6.69 30.37 27.48
N VAL A 75 6.63 30.01 26.19
CA VAL A 75 5.83 28.85 25.72
C VAL A 75 6.23 27.58 26.46
N ILE A 76 7.53 27.28 26.56
CA ILE A 76 8.04 26.09 27.26
C ILE A 76 7.71 26.14 28.76
N ARG A 77 7.89 27.30 29.40
CA ARG A 77 7.58 27.51 30.83
C ARG A 77 6.11 27.25 31.12
N VAL A 78 5.22 27.85 30.34
CA VAL A 78 3.77 27.69 30.49
C VAL A 78 3.34 26.25 30.22
N GLN A 79 3.90 25.58 29.21
CA GLN A 79 3.66 24.16 28.96
C GLN A 79 4.11 23.29 30.14
N ALA A 80 5.28 23.55 30.72
CA ALA A 80 5.79 22.82 31.87
C ALA A 80 4.92 23.00 33.12
N LEU A 81 4.44 24.22 33.38
CA LEU A 81 3.52 24.51 34.48
C LEU A 81 2.18 23.78 34.29
N ARG A 82 1.58 23.86 33.09
CA ARG A 82 0.35 23.10 32.77
C ARG A 82 0.57 21.61 32.95
N ARG A 83 1.72 21.07 32.52
CA ARG A 83 2.05 19.65 32.71
C ARG A 83 2.17 19.30 34.20
N GLY A 84 2.76 20.17 35.02
CA GLY A 84 2.82 20.03 36.47
C GLY A 84 1.43 19.96 37.11
N GLN A 85 0.54 20.90 36.77
CA GLN A 85 -0.84 20.91 37.23
C GLN A 85 -1.58 19.63 36.83
N ARG A 86 -1.48 19.23 35.55
CA ARG A 86 -2.08 18.00 35.04
C ARG A 86 -1.54 16.74 35.74
N ASN A 87 -0.26 16.71 36.10
CA ASN A 87 0.33 15.61 36.90
C ASN A 87 -0.24 15.56 38.31
N GLN A 88 -0.45 16.71 38.94
CA GLN A 88 -1.09 16.79 40.25
C GLN A 88 -2.54 16.31 40.17
N THR A 89 -3.32 16.79 39.20
CA THR A 89 -4.70 16.31 38.97
C THR A 89 -4.75 14.81 38.71
N PHE A 90 -3.80 14.27 37.94
CA PHE A 90 -3.70 12.82 37.72
C PHE A 90 -3.45 12.05 39.02
N ARG A 91 -2.57 12.53 39.89
CA ARG A 91 -2.30 11.89 41.20
C ARG A 91 -3.50 11.94 42.13
N GLU A 92 -4.27 13.03 42.09
CA GLU A 92 -5.43 13.24 42.96
C GLU A 92 -6.69 12.51 42.47
N THR A 93 -6.90 12.45 41.15
CA THR A 93 -8.16 11.96 40.55
C THR A 93 -8.01 10.67 39.74
N ASN A 94 -6.77 10.19 39.51
CA ASN A 94 -6.46 9.10 38.56
C ASN A 94 -6.97 9.35 37.12
N MET A 95 -7.22 10.61 36.74
CA MET A 95 -7.69 10.97 35.40
C MET A 95 -6.53 11.39 34.49
N ALA A 96 -6.27 10.59 33.46
CA ALA A 96 -5.22 10.88 32.49
C ALA A 96 -5.61 12.08 31.61
N THR A 97 -4.63 12.91 31.29
CA THR A 97 -4.77 14.00 30.31
C THR A 97 -4.06 13.61 29.02
N VAL A 98 -4.68 13.85 27.88
CA VAL A 98 -4.06 13.59 26.57
C VAL A 98 -3.98 14.88 25.77
N GLU A 99 -3.08 14.91 24.80
CA GLU A 99 -2.96 15.99 23.84
C GLU A 99 -3.46 15.50 22.47
N LEU A 100 -4.47 16.17 21.93
CA LEU A 100 -5.06 15.81 20.64
C LEU A 100 -4.55 16.76 19.56
N LEU A 101 -3.96 16.17 18.52
CA LEU A 101 -3.76 16.82 17.23
C LEU A 101 -5.05 16.69 16.43
N LEU A 102 -5.80 17.79 16.36
CA LEU A 102 -7.06 17.83 15.64
C LEU A 102 -6.85 18.16 14.16
N PRO A 103 -7.80 17.78 13.28
CA PRO A 103 -7.80 18.18 11.87
C PRO A 103 -7.71 19.71 11.72
N ARG A 104 -7.14 20.19 10.62
CA ARG A 104 -6.87 21.63 10.37
C ARG A 104 -8.09 22.53 10.52
N ASP A 105 -9.29 22.00 10.27
CA ASP A 105 -10.56 22.74 10.31
C ASP A 105 -11.19 22.81 11.71
N CYS A 106 -10.60 22.15 12.70
CA CYS A 106 -11.15 22.04 14.06
C CYS A 106 -10.45 23.01 15.03
N ASN A 107 -11.23 23.60 15.94
CA ASN A 107 -10.68 24.42 17.01
C ASN A 107 -9.93 23.57 18.04
N LYS A 108 -8.77 24.07 18.49
CA LYS A 108 -7.91 23.39 19.48
C LYS A 108 -8.57 23.41 20.86
N VAL A 109 -9.30 22.35 21.21
CA VAL A 109 -9.85 22.14 22.55
C VAL A 109 -9.03 21.05 23.26
N PRO A 110 -8.41 21.34 24.42
CA PRO A 110 -7.78 20.30 25.24
C PRO A 110 -8.86 19.39 25.83
N VAL A 111 -8.85 18.11 25.45
CA VAL A 111 -9.80 17.11 25.94
C VAL A 111 -9.18 16.38 27.14
N HIS A 112 -9.77 16.54 28.32
CA HIS A 112 -9.45 15.75 29.51
C HIS A 112 -10.07 14.35 29.39
N LEU A 113 -9.55 13.30 30.04
CA LEU A 113 -10.18 11.98 29.95
C LEU A 113 -10.38 11.31 31.32
N SER A 114 -11.60 10.87 31.56
CA SER A 114 -11.91 9.78 32.49
C SER A 114 -11.97 8.48 31.69
N ASN A 115 -11.78 7.34 32.34
CA ASN A 115 -11.54 6.01 31.74
C ASN A 115 -12.64 5.45 30.81
N PHE A 116 -13.65 6.21 30.41
CA PHE A 116 -14.64 5.82 29.41
C PHE A 116 -15.08 7.01 28.55
N GLY A 117 -15.22 6.79 27.24
CA GLY A 117 -15.85 7.75 26.34
C GLY A 117 -14.94 8.78 25.67
N LEU A 118 -13.64 8.50 25.44
CA LEU A 118 -12.76 9.35 24.63
C LEU A 118 -13.41 9.78 23.32
N CYS A 119 -13.92 8.80 22.57
CA CYS A 119 -14.56 9.09 21.29
C CYS A 119 -15.85 9.92 21.47
N VAL A 120 -16.65 9.64 22.50
CA VAL A 120 -17.87 10.42 22.79
C VAL A 120 -17.52 11.87 23.13
N ARG A 121 -16.45 12.09 23.91
CA ARG A 121 -15.98 13.42 24.27
C ARG A 121 -15.39 14.16 23.09
N ILE A 122 -14.57 13.53 22.27
CA ILE A 122 -14.08 14.14 21.02
C ILE A 122 -15.26 14.51 20.12
N ALA A 123 -16.22 13.61 19.93
CA ALA A 123 -17.41 13.89 19.11
C ALA A 123 -18.18 15.10 19.62
N LYS A 124 -18.37 15.21 20.94
CA LYS A 124 -19.11 16.30 21.59
C LYS A 124 -18.34 17.62 21.62
N GLU A 125 -17.08 17.60 22.04
CA GLU A 125 -16.26 18.81 22.27
C GLU A 125 -15.68 19.38 20.96
N VAL A 126 -15.37 18.50 19.99
CA VAL A 126 -14.79 18.91 18.69
C VAL A 126 -15.86 19.01 17.59
N GLY A 127 -17.03 18.37 17.77
CA GLY A 127 -18.12 18.40 16.79
C GLY A 127 -17.89 17.46 15.60
N LEU A 128 -17.05 16.44 15.75
CA LEU A 128 -16.77 15.47 14.68
C LEU A 128 -17.77 14.31 14.72
N LYS A 129 -18.42 14.05 13.57
CA LYS A 129 -19.38 12.94 13.42
C LYS A 129 -18.69 11.58 13.22
N SER A 130 -17.63 11.54 12.42
CA SER A 130 -16.85 10.33 12.15
C SER A 130 -15.37 10.67 12.14
N PHE A 131 -14.58 9.97 12.96
CA PHE A 131 -13.16 10.18 13.10
C PHE A 131 -12.46 8.92 13.61
N LYS A 132 -11.15 8.85 13.39
CA LYS A 132 -10.26 7.84 13.98
C LYS A 132 -9.25 8.53 14.90
N VAL A 133 -8.82 7.82 15.93
CA VAL A 133 -7.77 8.27 16.85
C VAL A 133 -6.55 7.39 16.65
N ILE A 134 -5.39 7.99 16.36
CA ILE A 134 -4.12 7.31 16.14
C ILE A 134 -3.16 7.64 17.27
N LEU A 135 -2.49 6.59 17.78
CA LEU A 135 -1.40 6.68 18.74
C LEU A 135 -0.23 5.84 18.23
N ASN A 136 0.94 6.45 18.00
CA ASN A 136 2.19 5.77 17.59
C ASN A 136 1.97 4.77 16.44
N GLY A 137 1.31 5.23 15.38
CA GLY A 137 1.01 4.42 14.19
C GLY A 137 -0.08 3.36 14.36
N LYS A 138 -0.80 3.33 15.48
CA LYS A 138 -1.92 2.40 15.71
C LYS A 138 -3.23 3.15 15.83
N THR A 139 -4.26 2.66 15.13
CA THR A 139 -5.62 3.16 15.30
C THR A 139 -6.21 2.58 16.58
N LEU A 140 -6.72 3.44 17.47
CA LEU A 140 -7.37 3.01 18.69
C LEU A 140 -8.73 2.36 18.40
N ASN A 141 -8.99 1.26 19.10
CA ASN A 141 -10.26 0.56 19.12
C ASN A 141 -11.16 1.14 20.23
N GLY A 142 -12.34 1.64 19.85
CA GLY A 142 -13.31 2.21 20.77
C GLY A 142 -13.93 1.21 21.76
N GLY A 143 -13.84 -0.09 21.48
CA GLY A 143 -14.32 -1.17 22.36
C GLY A 143 -13.31 -1.63 23.41
N LEU A 144 -12.04 -1.24 23.29
CA LEU A 144 -10.98 -1.59 24.24
C LEU A 144 -10.71 -0.45 25.22
N ARG A 145 -10.18 -0.78 26.39
CA ARG A 145 -9.74 0.24 27.34
C ARG A 145 -8.53 1.00 26.79
N LEU A 146 -8.38 2.27 27.18
CA LEU A 146 -7.29 3.12 26.69
C LEU A 146 -5.92 2.63 27.20
N ASP A 147 -5.81 2.23 28.46
CA ASP A 147 -4.57 1.73 29.07
C ASP A 147 -4.03 0.47 28.37
N GLN A 148 -4.91 -0.44 27.96
CA GLN A 148 -4.55 -1.65 27.20
C GLN A 148 -3.96 -1.34 25.81
N GLN A 149 -4.22 -0.14 25.30
CA GLN A 149 -3.78 0.31 23.97
C GLN A 149 -2.56 1.23 24.05
N GLY A 150 -1.91 1.30 25.22
CA GLY A 150 -0.70 2.10 25.43
C GLY A 150 -0.98 3.59 25.68
N VAL A 151 -2.23 3.96 25.96
CA VAL A 151 -2.57 5.35 26.32
C VAL A 151 -2.14 5.61 27.76
N CYS A 152 -1.26 6.58 27.93
CA CYS A 152 -0.73 7.01 29.21
C CYS A 152 -1.07 8.49 29.46
N ASN A 153 -0.82 8.95 30.69
CA ASN A 153 -0.93 10.37 30.97
C ASN A 153 0.07 11.16 30.10
N HIS A 154 -0.42 12.22 29.45
CA HIS A 154 0.25 13.05 28.44
C HIS A 154 0.52 12.36 27.10
N SER A 155 -0.15 11.26 26.78
CA SER A 155 -0.10 10.71 25.42
C SER A 155 -0.55 11.76 24.41
N LYS A 156 0.21 11.88 23.32
CA LYS A 156 -0.16 12.66 22.14
C LYS A 156 -0.86 11.74 21.16
N MET A 157 -1.99 12.19 20.64
CA MET A 157 -2.79 11.40 19.71
C MET A 157 -3.25 12.25 18.56
N MET A 158 -3.33 11.65 17.39
CA MET A 158 -3.86 12.29 16.21
C MET A 158 -5.33 11.92 16.03
N VAL A 159 -6.18 12.93 15.78
CA VAL A 159 -7.57 12.73 15.38
C VAL A 159 -7.65 12.96 13.88
N LEU A 160 -8.03 11.93 13.14
CA LEU A 160 -8.31 12.02 11.72
C LEU A 160 -9.79 12.25 11.53
N LYS A 161 -10.16 13.38 10.90
CA LYS A 161 -11.49 13.51 10.30
C LYS A 161 -11.57 12.51 9.18
N VAL A 162 -12.75 11.96 8.99
CA VAL A 162 -12.93 10.95 7.97
C VAL A 162 -14.15 11.28 7.11
N SER A 163 -13.95 11.28 5.80
CA SER A 163 -14.98 11.67 4.84
C SER A 163 -15.96 10.52 4.57
N ALA A 164 -17.26 10.82 4.53
CA ALA A 164 -18.33 9.89 4.17
C ALA A 164 -18.47 9.72 2.64
N ALA A 165 -17.37 9.80 1.89
CA ALA A 165 -17.38 9.69 0.44
C ALA A 165 -17.32 8.21 0.03
N GLY A 166 -18.49 7.64 -0.27
CA GLY A 166 -18.63 6.26 -0.75
C GLY A 166 -20.06 5.70 -0.74
N VAL A 167 -21.06 6.49 -0.33
CA VAL A 167 -22.47 6.06 -0.36
C VAL A 167 -23.12 6.62 -1.61
N GLY A 168 -23.23 5.81 -2.67
CA GLY A 168 -24.30 6.01 -3.66
C GLY A 168 -25.65 6.00 -2.92
N PRO A 169 -26.68 6.71 -3.39
CA PRO A 169 -27.91 6.91 -2.64
C PRO A 169 -28.60 5.56 -2.38
N SER A 170 -28.44 5.03 -1.17
CA SER A 170 -29.20 3.89 -0.69
C SER A 170 -30.57 4.38 -0.26
N THR A 171 -31.55 4.17 -1.11
CA THR A 171 -32.97 4.31 -0.81
C THR A 171 -33.34 3.28 0.25
N SER A 172 -33.41 3.70 1.51
CA SER A 172 -34.09 2.93 2.55
C SER A 172 -34.89 3.90 3.42
N GLN A 173 -36.10 4.19 2.94
CA GLN A 173 -37.22 4.48 3.83
C GLN A 173 -37.48 3.19 4.61
N ASP A 174 -37.07 3.16 5.88
CA ASP A 174 -37.79 2.42 6.91
C ASP A 174 -37.42 3.03 8.26
N GLY A 175 -38.44 3.61 8.90
CA GLY A 175 -38.34 4.21 10.21
C GLY A 175 -38.43 3.12 11.27
N SER A 176 -37.32 2.85 11.96
CA SER A 176 -37.34 2.15 13.25
C SER A 176 -36.17 2.60 14.12
N ASP A 177 -36.51 3.32 15.19
CA ASP A 177 -35.80 3.57 16.45
C ASP A 177 -34.27 3.47 16.47
N ALA A 178 -33.64 4.63 16.27
CA ALA A 178 -32.22 4.87 16.45
C ALA A 178 -31.82 4.89 17.94
N THR A 179 -31.26 3.78 18.42
CA THR A 179 -30.45 3.78 19.66
C THR A 179 -29.05 4.33 19.36
N ALA A 180 -28.50 5.13 20.28
CA ALA A 180 -27.27 5.94 20.10
C ALA A 180 -25.94 5.15 19.90
N ALA A 181 -26.00 3.85 19.63
CA ALA A 181 -24.86 2.97 19.39
C ALA A 181 -24.51 2.77 17.91
N SER A 182 -25.35 3.23 16.97
CA SER A 182 -25.23 2.97 15.53
C SER A 182 -24.66 4.14 14.71
N GLN A 183 -24.09 5.17 15.34
CA GLN A 183 -23.54 6.35 14.67
C GLN A 183 -22.02 6.28 14.36
N SER A 184 -21.36 5.16 14.68
CA SER A 184 -19.92 4.93 14.45
C SER A 184 -19.57 4.32 13.08
N THR A 185 -20.53 4.10 12.19
CA THR A 185 -20.42 3.03 11.18
C THR A 185 -20.02 3.48 9.76
N SER A 186 -20.21 4.74 9.36
CA SER A 186 -20.15 5.11 7.93
C SER A 186 -18.78 4.95 7.22
N HIS A 187 -17.65 5.05 7.91
CA HIS A 187 -16.32 4.89 7.27
C HIS A 187 -15.56 3.65 7.73
N ASP A 188 -15.90 3.10 8.90
CA ASP A 188 -15.55 1.71 9.15
C ASP A 188 -16.00 0.88 7.93
N HIS A 189 -17.18 1.20 7.35
CA HIS A 189 -17.58 0.71 6.04
C HIS A 189 -16.61 0.96 4.87
N SER A 190 -16.02 2.14 4.62
CA SER A 190 -15.17 2.35 3.42
C SER A 190 -13.87 1.53 3.47
N VAL A 191 -13.19 1.55 4.62
CA VAL A 191 -11.97 0.77 4.79
C VAL A 191 -12.30 -0.72 4.91
N GLN A 192 -13.39 -1.09 5.61
CA GLN A 192 -13.86 -2.48 5.64
C GLN A 192 -14.33 -2.96 4.27
N ARG A 193 -14.90 -2.10 3.41
CA ARG A 193 -15.29 -2.44 2.03
C ARG A 193 -14.07 -2.76 1.19
N THR A 194 -13.07 -1.88 1.23
CA THR A 194 -11.77 -2.11 0.56
C THR A 194 -11.13 -3.39 1.09
N HIS A 195 -11.06 -3.55 2.41
CA HIS A 195 -10.57 -4.75 3.06
C HIS A 195 -11.34 -6.00 2.63
N ARG A 196 -12.67 -5.93 2.55
CA ARG A 196 -13.53 -7.04 2.16
C ARG A 196 -13.35 -7.39 0.69
N GLY A 197 -13.20 -6.40 -0.19
CA GLY A 197 -12.90 -6.60 -1.61
C GLY A 197 -11.59 -7.38 -1.79
N PHE A 198 -10.51 -6.93 -1.15
CA PHE A 198 -9.23 -7.65 -1.19
C PHE A 198 -9.26 -8.99 -0.45
N GLN A 199 -10.05 -9.11 0.63
CA GLN A 199 -10.25 -10.39 1.30
C GLN A 199 -10.89 -11.41 0.36
N ILE A 200 -11.95 -11.03 -0.36
CA ILE A 200 -12.60 -11.87 -1.37
C ILE A 200 -11.59 -12.27 -2.45
N LEU A 201 -10.78 -11.33 -2.95
CA LEU A 201 -9.73 -11.62 -3.94
C LEU A 201 -8.65 -12.58 -3.41
N SER A 202 -8.31 -12.48 -2.12
CA SER A 202 -7.27 -13.31 -1.48
C SER A 202 -7.70 -14.75 -1.24
N GLU A 203 -9.01 -14.99 -1.11
CA GLU A 203 -9.60 -16.30 -0.82
C GLU A 203 -9.92 -17.09 -2.11
N ARG A 204 -9.82 -16.46 -3.28
CA ARG A 204 -10.02 -17.11 -4.58
C ARG A 204 -8.75 -17.84 -5.03
N ASP A 205 -8.92 -19.10 -5.41
CA ASP A 205 -7.84 -19.98 -5.87
C ASP A 205 -7.75 -20.12 -7.41
N GLY A 206 -8.64 -19.44 -8.14
CA GLY A 206 -8.70 -19.48 -9.60
C GLY A 206 -9.36 -20.74 -10.17
N SER A 207 -10.09 -21.49 -9.34
CA SER A 207 -10.95 -22.62 -9.75
C SER A 207 -12.30 -22.16 -10.34
N ASP A 208 -12.80 -20.99 -9.93
CA ASP A 208 -13.98 -20.36 -10.52
C ASP A 208 -13.75 -19.94 -11.97
N SER A 209 -14.80 -20.02 -12.80
CA SER A 209 -14.75 -19.69 -14.24
C SER A 209 -13.98 -18.38 -14.52
N LEU A 210 -12.87 -18.50 -15.26
CA LEU A 210 -11.96 -17.41 -15.64
C LEU A 210 -12.64 -16.23 -16.35
N GLN A 211 -13.83 -16.44 -16.90
CA GLN A 211 -14.58 -15.42 -17.63
C GLN A 211 -15.40 -14.49 -16.71
N THR A 212 -15.61 -14.84 -15.44
CA THR A 212 -16.59 -14.14 -14.60
C THR A 212 -15.98 -13.44 -13.39
N THR A 213 -14.79 -13.84 -12.93
CA THR A 213 -14.17 -13.23 -11.74
C THR A 213 -12.64 -13.24 -11.75
N PRO A 214 -11.96 -12.10 -11.55
CA PRO A 214 -10.51 -12.04 -11.43
C PRO A 214 -10.03 -12.63 -10.08
N PHE A 215 -8.81 -13.19 -10.09
CA PHE A 215 -8.07 -13.64 -8.92
C PHE A 215 -6.67 -12.99 -8.90
N LEU A 216 -6.06 -12.89 -7.73
CA LEU A 216 -4.72 -12.30 -7.57
C LEU A 216 -3.65 -13.38 -7.42
N GLU A 217 -2.62 -13.29 -8.25
CA GLU A 217 -1.43 -14.14 -8.19
C GLU A 217 -0.22 -13.31 -7.74
N VAL A 218 0.52 -13.82 -6.76
CA VAL A 218 1.76 -13.20 -6.30
C VAL A 218 2.91 -13.80 -7.09
N ALA A 219 3.65 -12.95 -7.80
CA ALA A 219 4.75 -13.34 -8.64
C ALA A 219 6.04 -12.59 -8.29
N ASP A 220 7.19 -13.13 -8.69
CA ASP A 220 8.46 -12.43 -8.66
C ASP A 220 8.55 -11.34 -9.73
N GLN A 221 9.63 -10.56 -9.72
CA GLN A 221 9.93 -9.51 -10.72
C GLN A 221 10.08 -10.00 -12.18
N LYS A 222 10.11 -11.33 -12.41
CA LYS A 222 10.11 -11.94 -13.74
C LYS A 222 8.71 -12.47 -14.13
N GLY A 223 7.73 -12.32 -13.25
CA GLY A 223 6.36 -12.80 -13.42
C GLY A 223 6.18 -14.29 -13.11
N ASN A 224 7.11 -14.93 -12.41
CA ASN A 224 6.97 -16.32 -11.98
C ASN A 224 6.17 -16.40 -10.68
N PRO A 225 5.16 -17.27 -10.57
CA PRO A 225 4.39 -17.43 -9.34
C PRO A 225 5.25 -17.85 -8.14
N LEU A 226 5.07 -17.18 -7.00
CA LEU A 226 5.77 -17.50 -5.76
C LEU A 226 5.02 -18.57 -4.96
N LYS A 227 5.75 -19.56 -4.47
CA LYS A 227 5.22 -20.58 -3.54
C LYS A 227 5.24 -20.02 -2.11
N ILE A 228 4.13 -19.44 -1.69
CA ILE A 228 3.96 -18.83 -0.36
C ILE A 228 2.85 -19.60 0.38
N PRO A 229 3.00 -19.88 1.70
CA PRO A 229 1.93 -20.45 2.51
C PRO A 229 0.62 -19.67 2.38
N HIS A 230 -0.53 -20.35 2.33
CA HIS A 230 -1.82 -19.71 2.08
C HIS A 230 -2.14 -18.53 3.02
N LYS A 231 -1.87 -18.69 4.33
CA LYS A 231 -2.09 -17.64 5.32
C LYS A 231 -1.26 -16.39 5.03
N GLU A 232 0.01 -16.58 4.70
CA GLU A 232 0.95 -15.50 4.40
C GLU A 232 0.64 -14.84 3.05
N LYS A 233 0.26 -15.64 2.03
CA LYS A 233 -0.22 -15.14 0.74
C LYS A 233 -1.44 -14.22 0.92
N LYS A 234 -2.38 -14.62 1.78
CA LYS A 234 -3.57 -13.81 2.09
C LYS A 234 -3.21 -12.48 2.76
N ALA A 235 -2.35 -12.52 3.78
CA ALA A 235 -1.87 -11.31 4.45
C ALA A 235 -1.16 -10.36 3.48
N LEU A 236 -0.29 -10.91 2.61
CA LEU A 236 0.42 -10.14 1.61
C LEU A 236 -0.51 -9.47 0.59
N ILE A 237 -1.51 -10.18 0.08
CA ILE A 237 -2.50 -9.62 -0.87
C ILE A 237 -3.27 -8.47 -0.22
N LEU A 238 -3.73 -8.65 1.02
CA LEU A 238 -4.41 -7.60 1.77
C LEU A 238 -3.50 -6.38 1.99
N ALA A 239 -2.26 -6.62 2.39
CA ALA A 239 -1.27 -5.58 2.65
C ALA A 239 -0.98 -4.75 1.38
N MET A 240 -0.69 -5.42 0.25
CA MET A 240 -0.39 -4.76 -1.02
C MET A 240 -1.61 -4.00 -1.56
N GLY A 241 -2.80 -4.60 -1.52
CA GLY A 241 -4.03 -3.96 -2.00
C GLY A 241 -4.39 -2.71 -1.20
N LEU A 242 -4.31 -2.77 0.14
CA LEU A 242 -4.56 -1.61 1.00
C LEU A 242 -3.48 -0.54 0.85
N HIS A 243 -2.22 -0.92 0.66
CA HIS A 243 -1.14 0.03 0.38
C HIS A 243 -1.41 0.80 -0.90
N GLU A 244 -1.83 0.10 -1.95
CA GLU A 244 -2.17 0.73 -3.22
C GLU A 244 -3.38 1.65 -3.11
N LYS A 245 -4.44 1.24 -2.40
CA LYS A 245 -5.57 2.14 -2.10
C LYS A 245 -5.09 3.42 -1.42
N GLY A 246 -4.18 3.28 -0.46
CA GLY A 246 -3.52 4.40 0.22
C GLY A 246 -2.81 5.33 -0.76
N ARG A 247 -2.00 4.80 -1.68
CA ARG A 247 -1.32 5.58 -2.72
C ARG A 247 -2.29 6.29 -3.66
N ALA A 248 -3.34 5.62 -4.12
CA ALA A 248 -4.37 6.23 -4.96
C ALA A 248 -5.04 7.43 -4.27
N LEU A 249 -5.27 7.34 -2.96
CA LEU A 249 -5.79 8.45 -2.14
C LEU A 249 -4.74 9.56 -1.94
N MET A 250 -3.45 9.22 -1.77
CA MET A 250 -2.36 10.19 -1.72
C MET A 250 -2.24 10.99 -3.02
N LYS A 251 -2.32 10.33 -4.20
CA LYS A 251 -2.34 10.99 -5.51
C LYS A 251 -3.51 11.99 -5.63
N ARG A 252 -4.62 11.73 -4.94
CA ARG A 252 -5.81 12.61 -4.84
C ARG A 252 -5.73 13.63 -3.69
N LYS A 253 -4.60 13.72 -2.98
CA LYS A 253 -4.35 14.60 -1.82
C LYS A 253 -5.30 14.38 -0.63
N ARG A 254 -5.88 13.18 -0.52
CA ARG A 254 -6.74 12.75 0.61
C ARG A 254 -5.90 12.01 1.65
N HIS A 255 -4.94 12.70 2.25
CA HIS A 255 -3.94 12.09 3.15
C HIS A 255 -4.55 11.50 4.43
N ASP A 256 -5.67 12.06 4.90
CA ASP A 256 -6.46 11.57 6.04
C ASP A 256 -7.03 10.17 5.78
N ASP A 257 -7.69 9.99 4.63
CA ASP A 257 -8.22 8.68 4.23
C ASP A 257 -7.10 7.72 3.83
N ALA A 258 -6.04 8.21 3.17
CA ALA A 258 -4.89 7.41 2.78
C ALA A 258 -4.22 6.77 4.00
N LEU A 259 -3.92 7.57 5.03
CA LEU A 259 -3.26 7.08 6.24
C LEU A 259 -4.05 5.96 6.92
N CYS A 260 -5.38 6.01 6.88
CA CYS A 260 -6.22 4.93 7.41
C CYS A 260 -5.98 3.58 6.72
N HIS A 261 -5.79 3.57 5.40
CA HIS A 261 -5.52 2.36 4.62
C HIS A 261 -4.07 1.90 4.78
N LEU A 262 -3.11 2.84 4.79
CA LEU A 262 -1.69 2.55 4.98
C LEU A 262 -1.42 1.91 6.34
N LEU A 263 -2.05 2.39 7.42
CA LEU A 263 -1.88 1.77 8.74
C LEU A 263 -2.51 0.38 8.83
N GLN A 264 -3.56 0.08 8.05
CA GLN A 264 -4.06 -1.30 7.96
C GLN A 264 -3.15 -2.19 7.13
N ALA A 265 -2.58 -1.67 6.04
CA ALA A 265 -1.56 -2.38 5.28
C ALA A 265 -0.36 -2.75 6.18
N ASP A 266 0.07 -1.85 7.07
CA ASP A 266 1.17 -2.06 8.01
C ASP A 266 0.90 -3.24 8.96
N LEU A 267 -0.34 -3.35 9.45
CA LEU A 267 -0.78 -4.48 10.27
C LEU A 267 -0.68 -5.80 9.49
N HIS A 268 -1.18 -5.85 8.25
CA HIS A 268 -1.13 -7.06 7.43
C HIS A 268 0.29 -7.44 7.00
N PHE A 269 1.15 -6.47 6.69
CA PHE A 269 2.58 -6.74 6.45
C PHE A 269 3.25 -7.32 7.68
N SER A 270 2.89 -6.86 8.89
CA SER A 270 3.46 -7.41 10.13
C SER A 270 3.10 -8.88 10.40
N GLU A 271 2.08 -9.41 9.72
CA GLU A 271 1.73 -10.84 9.76
C GLU A 271 2.54 -11.70 8.76
N CYS A 272 3.28 -11.08 7.84
CA CYS A 272 4.12 -11.77 6.88
C CYS A 272 5.46 -12.21 7.51
N GLY A 273 6.05 -13.29 7.00
CA GLY A 273 7.33 -13.82 7.47
C GLY A 273 8.50 -12.89 7.17
N SER A 274 9.51 -12.90 8.04
CA SER A 274 10.70 -12.04 7.94
C SER A 274 11.53 -12.28 6.68
N GLU A 275 11.53 -13.50 6.14
CA GLU A 275 12.22 -13.84 4.89
C GLU A 275 11.58 -13.13 3.69
N LEU A 276 10.26 -13.16 3.58
CA LEU A 276 9.51 -12.48 2.53
C LEU A 276 9.67 -10.96 2.63
N LEU A 277 9.48 -10.40 3.84
CA LEU A 277 9.64 -8.96 4.11
C LEU A 277 11.08 -8.46 3.89
N GLY A 278 12.08 -9.33 4.07
CA GLY A 278 13.48 -9.00 3.84
C GLY A 278 13.92 -9.08 2.37
N ALA A 279 13.13 -9.73 1.52
CA ALA A 279 13.47 -9.96 0.11
C ALA A 279 12.96 -8.86 -0.83
N VAL A 280 11.92 -8.13 -0.43
CA VAL A 280 11.24 -7.10 -1.24
C VAL A 280 11.20 -5.74 -0.54
N ASP A 281 11.08 -4.69 -1.32
CA ASP A 281 11.08 -3.30 -0.87
C ASP A 281 9.70 -2.78 -0.43
N ASN A 282 8.61 -3.50 -0.75
CA ASN A 282 7.22 -3.06 -0.55
C ASN A 282 6.96 -2.56 0.88
N TYR A 283 7.45 -3.27 1.89
CA TYR A 283 7.29 -2.86 3.29
C TYR A 283 8.01 -1.56 3.59
N GLY A 284 9.24 -1.38 3.08
CA GLY A 284 9.99 -0.13 3.22
C GLY A 284 9.30 1.05 2.54
N VAL A 285 8.75 0.83 1.34
CA VAL A 285 7.95 1.85 0.63
C VAL A 285 6.70 2.23 1.43
N LEU A 286 6.03 1.25 2.06
CA LEU A 286 4.88 1.54 2.93
C LEU A 286 5.28 2.43 4.11
N GLN A 287 6.39 2.11 4.80
CA GLN A 287 6.87 2.92 5.91
C GLN A 287 7.13 4.37 5.46
N LEU A 288 7.73 4.55 4.28
CA LEU A 288 7.99 5.85 3.69
C LEU A 288 6.68 6.62 3.39
N ASP A 289 5.68 5.96 2.81
CA ASP A 289 4.38 6.56 2.48
C ASP A 289 3.58 6.97 3.73
N ILE A 290 3.68 6.21 4.82
CA ILE A 290 3.07 6.55 6.12
C ILE A 290 3.67 7.85 6.65
N VAL A 291 5.00 7.97 6.65
CA VAL A 291 5.67 9.19 7.12
C VAL A 291 5.40 10.38 6.21
N TRP A 292 5.25 10.17 4.90
CA TRP A 292 4.78 11.21 3.98
C TRP A 292 3.37 11.70 4.35
N CYS A 293 2.44 10.79 4.66
CA CYS A 293 1.12 11.18 5.18
C CYS A 293 1.22 11.96 6.51
N TYR A 294 2.11 11.56 7.43
CA TYR A 294 2.33 12.32 8.67
C TYR A 294 2.81 13.75 8.39
N GLN A 295 3.71 13.92 7.43
CA GLN A 295 4.17 15.23 6.98
C GLN A 295 3.03 16.05 6.40
N ALA A 296 2.27 15.51 5.45
CA ALA A 296 1.19 16.21 4.78
C ALA A 296 0.08 16.66 5.75
N LEU A 297 -0.13 15.89 6.82
CA LEU A 297 -1.10 16.15 7.89
C LEU A 297 -0.52 16.97 9.07
N GLU A 298 0.74 17.41 9.00
CA GLU A 298 1.44 18.15 10.06
C GLU A 298 1.45 17.42 11.42
N ALA A 299 1.60 16.10 11.37
CA ALA A 299 1.55 15.20 12.51
C ALA A 299 2.92 14.67 12.96
N LEU A 300 4.01 15.08 12.31
CA LEU A 300 5.36 14.60 12.61
C LEU A 300 5.77 14.78 14.08
N SER A 301 5.36 15.87 14.72
CA SER A 301 5.66 16.15 16.14
C SER A 301 4.81 15.37 17.15
N CYS A 302 3.82 14.62 16.65
CA CYS A 302 2.83 13.90 17.46
C CYS A 302 2.98 12.38 17.33
N LEU A 303 3.73 11.91 16.33
CA LEU A 303 3.88 10.49 15.99
C LEU A 303 5.36 10.14 16.08
N ASP A 304 5.78 9.80 17.31
CA ASP A 304 7.17 9.53 17.68
C ASP A 304 7.74 8.28 16.95
N ASP A 305 6.89 7.50 16.27
CA ASP A 305 7.27 6.35 15.45
C ASP A 305 7.86 6.73 14.08
N GLY A 306 7.72 7.99 13.63
CA GLY A 306 8.20 8.43 12.32
C GLY A 306 9.68 8.14 12.07
N ARG A 307 10.54 8.32 13.08
CA ARG A 307 11.99 8.02 12.97
C ARG A 307 12.23 6.53 12.72
N GLU A 308 11.56 5.67 13.48
CA GLU A 308 11.72 4.23 13.36
C GLU A 308 11.21 3.74 12.00
N ARG A 309 10.10 4.30 11.51
CA ARG A 309 9.59 4.00 10.17
C ARG A 309 10.58 4.38 9.06
N LEU A 310 11.19 5.57 9.13
CA LEU A 310 12.22 5.96 8.15
C LEU A 310 13.47 5.07 8.23
N ARG A 311 13.88 4.66 9.43
CA ARG A 311 14.99 3.71 9.61
C ARG A 311 14.67 2.36 8.96
N LEU A 312 13.47 1.83 9.19
CA LEU A 312 13.01 0.59 8.55
C LEU A 312 12.96 0.71 7.03
N ALA A 313 12.50 1.85 6.49
CA ALA A 313 12.50 2.11 5.06
C ALA A 313 13.93 2.10 4.47
N GLU A 314 14.86 2.81 5.12
CA GLU A 314 16.27 2.85 4.73
C GLU A 314 16.92 1.46 4.77
N ASP A 315 16.76 0.73 5.88
CA ASP A 315 17.27 -0.64 6.03
C ASP A 315 16.68 -1.58 4.95
N CYS A 316 15.41 -1.42 4.58
CA CYS A 316 14.80 -2.16 3.48
C CYS A 316 15.42 -1.79 2.12
N PHE A 317 15.56 -0.50 1.81
CA PHE A 317 16.12 -0.06 0.52
C PHE A 317 17.58 -0.48 0.35
N LEU A 318 18.41 -0.31 1.39
CA LEU A 318 19.81 -0.74 1.34
C LEU A 318 19.96 -2.26 1.13
N ARG A 319 19.10 -3.06 1.77
CA ARG A 319 19.10 -4.53 1.56
C ARG A 319 18.59 -4.92 0.17
N CYS A 320 17.54 -4.28 -0.32
CA CYS A 320 16.88 -4.64 -1.58
C CYS A 320 17.67 -4.16 -2.80
N TYR A 321 18.22 -2.94 -2.75
CA TYR A 321 18.89 -2.31 -3.87
C TYR A 321 20.43 -2.38 -3.78
N GLY A 322 20.98 -2.60 -2.59
CA GLY A 322 22.41 -2.52 -2.29
C GLY A 322 22.83 -1.10 -1.87
N GLU A 323 23.92 -0.99 -1.10
CA GLU A 323 24.43 0.29 -0.57
C GLU A 323 24.72 1.35 -1.65
N GLN A 324 25.12 0.92 -2.84
CA GLN A 324 25.36 1.75 -4.02
C GLN A 324 24.36 1.43 -5.14
N GLN A 325 23.19 0.88 -4.78
CA GLN A 325 22.14 0.47 -5.73
C GLN A 325 22.62 -0.58 -6.76
N GLN A 326 23.73 -1.27 -6.48
CA GLN A 326 24.37 -2.21 -7.38
C GLN A 326 23.49 -3.43 -7.68
N ARG A 327 22.67 -3.88 -6.71
CA ARG A 327 21.74 -4.99 -6.91
C ARG A 327 20.58 -4.57 -7.81
N LEU A 328 20.09 -3.35 -7.65
CA LEU A 328 19.06 -2.79 -8.53
C LEU A 328 19.57 -2.67 -9.97
N LEU A 329 20.78 -2.14 -10.15
CA LEU A 329 21.43 -2.05 -11.47
C LEU A 329 21.59 -3.43 -12.12
N MET A 330 22.01 -4.46 -11.37
CA MET A 330 22.14 -5.83 -11.88
C MET A 330 20.78 -6.45 -12.31
N ILE A 331 19.69 -6.11 -11.62
CA ILE A 331 18.37 -6.70 -11.86
C ILE A 331 17.62 -5.97 -12.99
N LYS A 332 17.55 -4.62 -12.92
CA LYS A 332 16.75 -3.80 -13.83
C LYS A 332 17.56 -3.12 -14.95
N GLY A 333 18.89 -3.11 -14.86
CA GLY A 333 19.78 -2.45 -15.82
C GLY A 333 19.83 -0.93 -15.71
N ASN A 334 19.07 -0.34 -14.79
CA ASN A 334 19.07 1.08 -14.45
C ASN A 334 18.70 1.24 -12.97
N THR A 335 19.02 2.40 -12.38
CA THR A 335 18.67 2.75 -10.99
C THR A 335 17.79 3.99 -10.89
N GLY A 336 17.69 4.77 -11.97
CA GLY A 336 17.13 6.12 -11.93
C GLY A 336 15.65 6.21 -11.54
N ARG A 337 14.88 5.12 -11.65
CA ARG A 337 13.44 5.14 -11.27
C ARG A 337 13.29 5.11 -9.74
N GLU A 338 13.98 4.18 -9.07
CA GLU A 338 13.89 3.96 -7.62
C GLU A 338 14.64 5.01 -6.80
N GLU A 339 15.58 5.73 -7.40
CA GLU A 339 16.27 6.87 -6.77
C GLU A 339 15.27 7.95 -6.24
N VAL A 340 14.08 8.02 -6.81
CA VAL A 340 12.98 8.85 -6.33
C VAL A 340 12.57 8.50 -4.90
N LEU A 341 12.65 7.22 -4.50
CA LEU A 341 12.36 6.76 -3.14
C LEU A 341 13.41 7.26 -2.15
N PHE A 342 14.70 7.25 -2.55
CA PHE A 342 15.79 7.79 -1.75
C PHE A 342 15.68 9.30 -1.60
N LEU A 343 15.29 10.02 -2.65
CA LEU A 343 15.03 11.45 -2.58
C LEU A 343 13.99 11.75 -1.50
N ARG A 344 12.85 11.04 -1.52
CA ARG A 344 11.78 11.22 -0.52
C ARG A 344 12.23 10.79 0.88
N LEU A 345 13.00 9.70 1.01
CA LEU A 345 13.56 9.24 2.27
C LEU A 345 14.47 10.31 2.92
N HIS A 346 15.48 10.79 2.19
CA HIS A 346 16.41 11.81 2.68
C HIS A 346 15.69 13.14 2.98
N LEU A 347 14.66 13.48 2.20
CA LEU A 347 13.86 14.68 2.47
C LEU A 347 13.08 14.58 3.78
N LEU A 348 12.46 13.43 4.05
CA LEU A 348 11.77 13.20 5.31
C LEU A 348 12.74 13.07 6.50
N GLN A 349 13.92 12.49 6.30
CA GLN A 349 14.99 12.46 7.31
C GLN A 349 15.50 13.87 7.63
N SER A 350 15.71 14.70 6.60
CA SER A 350 16.07 16.13 6.74
C SER A 350 15.02 16.87 7.56
N LEU A 351 13.74 16.65 7.23
CA LEU A 351 12.62 17.25 7.93
C LEU A 351 12.57 16.85 9.42
N LEU A 352 12.72 15.56 9.74
CA LEU A 352 12.75 15.12 11.13
C LEU A 352 13.93 15.74 11.89
N ALA A 353 15.14 15.70 11.31
CA ALA A 353 16.31 16.32 11.90
C ALA A 353 16.10 17.83 12.14
N PHE A 354 15.44 18.52 11.21
CA PHE A 354 15.09 19.92 11.37
C PHE A 354 14.11 20.13 12.54
N VAL A 355 13.01 19.38 12.61
CA VAL A 355 12.04 19.50 13.70
C VAL A 355 12.65 19.16 15.07
N ASP A 356 13.66 18.28 15.11
CA ASP A 356 14.43 17.95 16.32
C ASP A 356 15.45 19.03 16.74
N GLY A 357 15.59 20.10 15.96
CA GLY A 357 16.59 21.15 16.20
C GLY A 357 18.02 20.76 15.81
N ASN A 358 18.20 19.73 14.97
CA ASN A 358 19.50 19.31 14.44
C ASN A 358 19.74 19.82 13.01
N ASP A 359 19.95 21.12 12.88
CA ASP A 359 20.13 21.81 11.60
C ASP A 359 21.28 21.26 10.76
N HIS A 360 22.37 20.83 11.40
CA HIS A 360 23.51 20.27 10.68
C HIS A 360 23.14 18.96 9.97
N GLN A 361 22.50 18.03 10.67
CA GLN A 361 22.02 16.80 10.05
C GLN A 361 20.92 17.07 9.03
N ALA A 362 20.03 18.03 9.30
CA ALA A 362 19.00 18.44 8.35
C ALA A 362 19.62 18.94 7.03
N GLN A 363 20.66 19.79 7.11
CA GLN A 363 21.38 20.31 5.95
C GLN A 363 22.10 19.19 5.20
N GLN A 364 22.83 18.31 5.90
CA GLN A 364 23.52 17.18 5.25
C GLN A 364 22.58 16.29 4.43
N GLN A 365 21.40 15.99 4.98
CA GLN A 365 20.39 15.22 4.27
C GLN A 365 19.79 16.02 3.10
N LEU A 366 19.59 17.32 3.28
CA LEU A 366 19.06 18.20 2.24
C LEU A 366 20.02 18.33 1.06
N ASP A 367 21.33 18.39 1.30
CA ASP A 367 22.35 18.41 0.24
C ASP A 367 22.25 17.16 -0.65
N GLN A 368 22.00 15.99 -0.04
CA GLN A 368 21.76 14.74 -0.79
C GLN A 368 20.46 14.81 -1.60
N VAL A 369 19.39 15.35 -1.02
CA VAL A 369 18.11 15.55 -1.71
C VAL A 369 18.27 16.45 -2.93
N GLU A 370 19.05 17.53 -2.83
CA GLU A 370 19.27 18.47 -3.94
C GLU A 370 20.03 17.83 -5.10
N LEU A 371 21.05 17.04 -4.79
CA LEU A 371 21.80 16.28 -5.78
C LEU A 371 20.87 15.32 -6.53
N LEU A 372 20.04 14.56 -5.80
CA LEU A 372 19.06 13.65 -6.38
C LEU A 372 18.00 14.41 -7.18
N TYR A 373 17.48 15.51 -6.66
CA TYR A 373 16.45 16.30 -7.31
C TYR A 373 16.92 16.81 -8.68
N THR A 374 18.14 17.34 -8.75
CA THR A 374 18.72 17.84 -10.00
C THR A 374 18.81 16.77 -11.08
N ARG A 375 19.06 15.51 -10.68
CA ARG A 375 19.14 14.37 -11.59
C ARG A 375 17.77 13.80 -11.97
N LEU A 376 16.81 13.82 -11.06
CA LEU A 376 15.51 13.15 -11.21
C LEU A 376 14.39 14.03 -11.72
N CYS A 377 14.55 15.35 -11.63
CA CYS A 377 13.63 16.33 -12.20
C CYS A 377 13.72 16.26 -13.73
N PRO A 378 12.66 15.82 -14.44
CA PRO A 378 12.68 15.72 -15.89
C PRO A 378 12.73 17.10 -16.53
N ASP A 379 13.60 17.27 -17.50
CA ASP A 379 13.67 18.47 -18.34
C ASP A 379 12.39 18.58 -19.20
N THR A 380 11.72 19.74 -19.14
CA THR A 380 10.44 19.97 -19.81
C THR A 380 10.54 19.88 -21.34
N ASP A 381 11.64 20.32 -21.93
CA ASP A 381 11.84 20.27 -23.38
C ASP A 381 12.07 18.83 -23.83
N LYS A 382 12.85 18.06 -23.06
CA LYS A 382 13.08 16.62 -23.32
C LYS A 382 11.80 15.80 -23.15
N MET A 383 10.99 16.09 -22.13
CA MET A 383 9.66 15.49 -21.96
C MET A 383 8.79 15.76 -23.18
N THR A 384 8.75 17.01 -23.64
CA THR A 384 7.97 17.42 -24.81
C THR A 384 8.41 16.67 -26.07
N GLN A 385 9.72 16.49 -26.27
CA GLN A 385 10.25 15.71 -27.40
C GLN A 385 9.74 14.27 -27.39
N LEU A 386 9.74 13.58 -26.24
CA LEU A 386 9.21 12.22 -26.13
C LEU A 386 7.69 12.17 -26.33
N MET A 387 6.96 13.16 -25.83
CA MET A 387 5.50 13.23 -26.01
C MET A 387 5.12 13.46 -27.48
N VAL A 388 5.90 14.24 -28.23
CA VAL A 388 5.72 14.41 -29.68
C VAL A 388 5.95 13.09 -30.43
N LEU A 389 6.79 12.19 -29.93
CA LEU A 389 6.96 10.84 -30.47
C LEU A 389 5.77 9.90 -30.15
N GLY A 390 4.79 10.36 -29.37
CA GLY A 390 3.57 9.63 -29.04
C GLY A 390 3.58 8.93 -27.68
N PHE A 391 4.63 9.12 -26.87
CA PHE A 391 4.67 8.58 -25.51
C PHE A 391 3.82 9.41 -24.54
N SER A 392 3.23 8.74 -23.55
CA SER A 392 2.53 9.43 -22.46
C SER A 392 3.51 10.21 -21.58
N GLU A 393 2.99 11.20 -20.85
CA GLU A 393 3.80 11.99 -19.91
C GLU A 393 4.51 11.10 -18.87
N ARG A 394 3.80 10.08 -18.37
CA ARG A 394 4.34 9.08 -17.44
C ARG A 394 5.51 8.30 -18.04
N GLU A 395 5.34 7.78 -19.25
CA GLU A 395 6.40 7.03 -19.94
C GLU A 395 7.62 7.90 -20.20
N ALA A 396 7.41 9.13 -20.66
CA ALA A 396 8.49 10.10 -20.86
C ALA A 396 9.23 10.38 -19.55
N ARG A 397 8.51 10.56 -18.43
CA ARG A 397 9.09 10.82 -17.11
C ARG A 397 9.97 9.67 -16.63
N LEU A 398 9.42 8.46 -16.64
CA LEU A 398 10.10 7.26 -16.16
C LEU A 398 11.23 6.83 -17.10
N GLY A 399 11.08 7.06 -18.41
CA GLY A 399 12.11 6.82 -19.41
C GLY A 399 13.31 7.73 -19.23
N LEU A 400 13.08 9.05 -19.12
CA LEU A 400 14.16 10.02 -18.89
C LEU A 400 14.89 9.76 -17.56
N ARG A 401 14.17 9.40 -16.50
CA ARG A 401 14.81 9.02 -15.23
C ARG A 401 15.72 7.81 -15.37
N ALA A 402 15.23 6.75 -16.01
CA ALA A 402 16.00 5.52 -16.22
C ALA A 402 17.24 5.74 -17.10
N CYS A 403 17.17 6.69 -18.05
CA CYS A 403 18.22 6.99 -19.02
C CYS A 403 19.00 8.27 -18.69
N HIS A 404 18.95 8.76 -17.45
CA HIS A 404 19.66 9.97 -17.00
C HIS A 404 19.48 11.20 -17.91
N GLY A 405 18.27 11.36 -18.46
CA GLY A 405 17.90 12.48 -19.32
C GLY A 405 18.33 12.35 -20.77
N ASP A 406 18.79 11.18 -21.23
CA ASP A 406 18.99 10.92 -22.67
C ASP A 406 17.65 10.60 -23.35
N VAL A 407 17.27 11.42 -24.33
CA VAL A 407 15.99 11.30 -25.07
C VAL A 407 15.98 10.06 -25.97
N HIS A 408 17.11 9.74 -26.60
CA HIS A 408 17.18 8.64 -27.56
C HIS A 408 17.12 7.29 -26.84
N GLU A 409 17.94 7.13 -25.80
CA GLU A 409 17.93 5.92 -24.96
C GLU A 409 16.57 5.76 -24.27
N ALA A 410 15.95 6.84 -23.81
CA ALA A 410 14.60 6.79 -23.23
C ALA A 410 13.56 6.31 -24.26
N ALA A 411 13.56 6.84 -25.48
CA ALA A 411 12.64 6.41 -26.53
C ALA A 411 12.81 4.92 -26.89
N MET A 412 14.05 4.45 -26.98
CA MET A 412 14.38 3.04 -27.22
C MET A 412 13.92 2.15 -26.06
N LEU A 413 14.17 2.57 -24.81
CA LEU A 413 13.77 1.84 -23.62
C LEU A 413 12.24 1.70 -23.53
N ILE A 414 11.51 2.80 -23.71
CA ILE A 414 10.04 2.81 -23.68
C ILE A 414 9.49 1.89 -24.77
N SER A 415 9.97 2.01 -26.01
CA SER A 415 9.52 1.18 -27.13
C SER A 415 9.80 -0.31 -26.93
N ASN A 416 10.94 -0.67 -26.35
CA ASN A 416 11.27 -2.06 -26.05
C ASN A 416 10.40 -2.62 -24.91
N GLN A 417 10.07 -1.79 -23.91
CA GLN A 417 9.18 -2.17 -22.81
C GLN A 417 7.76 -2.45 -23.32
N THR A 418 7.19 -1.55 -24.14
CA THR A 418 5.86 -1.73 -24.71
C THR A 418 5.78 -2.99 -25.59
N GLN A 419 6.77 -3.24 -26.45
CA GLN A 419 6.82 -4.47 -27.25
C GLN A 419 6.88 -5.73 -26.39
N ARG A 420 7.69 -5.74 -25.32
CA ARG A 420 7.78 -6.86 -24.38
C ARG A 420 6.48 -7.07 -23.60
N GLU A 421 5.79 -6.00 -23.24
CA GLU A 421 4.48 -6.06 -22.59
C GLU A 421 3.41 -6.61 -23.53
N GLU A 422 3.36 -6.14 -24.78
CA GLU A 422 2.45 -6.67 -25.81
C GLU A 422 2.67 -8.16 -26.07
N LEU A 423 3.93 -8.60 -26.17
CA LEU A 423 4.28 -10.02 -26.29
C LEU A 423 3.80 -10.82 -25.08
N ARG A 424 4.10 -10.35 -23.86
CA ARG A 424 3.64 -10.99 -22.61
C ARG A 424 2.12 -11.05 -22.53
N GLN A 425 1.42 -9.99 -22.94
CA GLN A 425 -0.04 -9.97 -22.97
C GLN A 425 -0.60 -10.94 -24.01
N ARG A 426 -0.01 -11.01 -25.21
CA ARG A 426 -0.39 -12.00 -26.23
C ARG A 426 -0.20 -13.42 -25.73
N GLU A 427 0.94 -13.72 -25.11
CA GLU A 427 1.19 -15.04 -24.52
C GLU A 427 0.20 -15.37 -23.39
N ARG A 428 -0.08 -14.42 -22.50
CA ARG A 428 -1.08 -14.59 -21.43
C ARG A 428 -2.47 -14.86 -22.01
N ARG A 429 -2.90 -14.11 -23.02
CA ARG A 429 -4.18 -14.33 -23.72
C ARG A 429 -4.23 -15.70 -24.37
N LYS A 430 -3.15 -16.13 -25.05
CA LYS A 430 -3.06 -17.48 -25.62
C LYS A 430 -3.20 -18.56 -24.54
N ARG A 431 -2.47 -18.46 -23.42
CA ARG A 431 -2.58 -19.41 -22.29
C ARG A 431 -4.00 -19.47 -21.72
N GLN A 432 -4.65 -18.31 -21.56
CA GLN A 432 -6.04 -18.22 -21.08
C GLN A 432 -7.02 -18.87 -22.07
N GLN A 433 -6.87 -18.61 -23.37
CA GLN A 433 -7.66 -19.24 -24.43
C GLN A 433 -7.49 -20.76 -24.44
N THR A 434 -6.25 -21.26 -24.34
CA THR A 434 -5.97 -22.70 -24.26
C THR A 434 -6.63 -23.33 -23.03
N LYS A 435 -6.51 -22.70 -21.85
CA LYS A 435 -7.12 -23.23 -20.61
C LYS A 435 -8.65 -23.25 -20.70
N ALA A 436 -9.26 -22.19 -21.24
CA ALA A 436 -10.71 -22.14 -21.46
C ALA A 436 -11.18 -23.17 -22.48
N GLY A 437 -10.46 -23.33 -23.59
CA GLY A 437 -10.76 -24.35 -24.59
C GLY A 437 -10.66 -25.77 -24.04
N LEU A 438 -9.65 -26.04 -23.21
CA LEU A 438 -9.51 -27.35 -22.54
C LEU A 438 -10.69 -27.65 -21.62
N ALA A 439 -11.17 -26.66 -20.87
CA ALA A 439 -12.35 -26.82 -20.02
C ALA A 439 -13.61 -27.12 -20.85
N ILE A 440 -13.84 -26.39 -21.95
CA ILE A 440 -14.99 -26.62 -22.85
C ILE A 440 -14.94 -28.02 -23.48
N LEU A 441 -13.77 -28.46 -23.94
CA LEU A 441 -13.62 -29.80 -24.52
C LEU A 441 -13.76 -30.91 -23.46
N ALA A 442 -13.29 -30.68 -22.23
CA ALA A 442 -13.49 -31.62 -21.13
C ALA A 442 -14.97 -31.73 -20.73
N GLU A 443 -15.71 -30.62 -20.67
CA GLU A 443 -17.17 -30.62 -20.46
C GLU A 443 -17.91 -31.35 -21.59
N ALA A 444 -17.41 -31.26 -22.83
CA ALA A 444 -17.92 -32.02 -23.97
C ALA A 444 -17.51 -33.50 -23.98
N GLY A 445 -16.78 -33.98 -22.96
CA GLY A 445 -16.44 -35.39 -22.76
C GLY A 445 -15.15 -35.85 -23.46
N TYR A 446 -14.34 -34.94 -24.01
CA TYR A 446 -13.06 -35.32 -24.63
C TYR A 446 -11.99 -35.59 -23.57
N ALA A 447 -11.21 -36.66 -23.79
CA ALA A 447 -10.06 -36.95 -22.95
C ALA A 447 -9.04 -35.79 -22.99
N ALA A 448 -8.45 -35.45 -21.84
CA ALA A 448 -7.58 -34.28 -21.70
C ALA A 448 -6.42 -34.24 -22.69
N ARG A 449 -5.86 -35.40 -23.07
CA ARG A 449 -4.76 -35.51 -24.06
C ARG A 449 -5.23 -35.18 -25.48
N ASP A 450 -6.41 -35.65 -25.87
CA ASP A 450 -6.95 -35.42 -27.20
C ASP A 450 -7.43 -33.98 -27.34
N ALA A 451 -8.06 -33.44 -26.30
CA ALA A 451 -8.44 -32.03 -26.20
C ALA A 451 -7.23 -31.10 -26.35
N ALA A 452 -6.12 -31.40 -25.65
CA ALA A 452 -4.88 -30.64 -25.77
C ALA A 452 -4.30 -30.68 -27.19
N THR A 453 -4.25 -31.87 -27.79
CA THR A 453 -3.72 -32.07 -29.14
C THR A 453 -4.58 -31.36 -30.19
N ALA A 454 -5.92 -31.40 -30.04
CA ALA A 454 -6.85 -30.74 -30.94
C ALA A 454 -6.75 -29.20 -30.85
N LEU A 455 -6.62 -28.65 -29.64
CA LEU A 455 -6.43 -27.22 -29.42
C LEU A 455 -5.09 -26.70 -29.96
N GLU A 456 -4.03 -27.49 -29.82
CA GLU A 456 -2.71 -27.14 -30.37
C GLU A 456 -2.75 -27.05 -31.91
N ARG A 457 -3.41 -28.02 -32.56
CA ARG A 457 -3.60 -28.01 -34.03
C ARG A 457 -4.53 -26.89 -34.51
N ALA A 458 -5.41 -26.41 -33.65
CA ALA A 458 -6.37 -25.35 -33.94
C ALA A 458 -5.90 -23.94 -33.51
N ASP A 459 -4.64 -23.77 -33.09
CA ASP A 459 -4.09 -22.52 -32.52
C ASP A 459 -5.00 -21.90 -31.45
N GLY A 460 -5.61 -22.74 -30.61
CA GLY A 460 -6.50 -22.33 -29.52
C GLY A 460 -7.94 -21.99 -29.94
N ASN A 461 -8.33 -22.17 -31.20
CA ASN A 461 -9.72 -22.02 -31.64
C ASN A 461 -10.55 -23.26 -31.28
N VAL A 462 -11.53 -23.08 -30.40
CA VAL A 462 -12.35 -24.18 -29.85
C VAL A 462 -13.22 -24.84 -30.92
N ASP A 463 -13.83 -24.07 -31.82
CA ASP A 463 -14.71 -24.61 -32.88
C ASP A 463 -13.92 -25.46 -33.88
N GLN A 464 -12.71 -25.00 -34.24
CA GLN A 464 -11.80 -25.77 -35.07
C GLN A 464 -11.26 -27.00 -34.33
N ALA A 465 -10.99 -26.89 -33.02
CA ALA A 465 -10.58 -28.02 -32.20
C ALA A 465 -11.66 -29.11 -32.14
N PHE A 466 -12.95 -28.74 -32.04
CA PHE A 466 -14.06 -29.69 -32.15
C PHE A 466 -14.06 -30.42 -33.49
N GLN A 467 -13.83 -29.71 -34.61
CA GLN A 467 -13.77 -30.32 -35.94
C GLN A 467 -12.60 -31.30 -36.07
N VAL A 468 -11.41 -30.91 -35.61
CA VAL A 468 -10.21 -31.76 -35.59
C VAL A 468 -10.42 -32.99 -34.71
N SER A 469 -11.00 -32.82 -33.52
CA SER A 469 -11.25 -33.91 -32.57
C SER A 469 -12.30 -34.89 -33.10
N THR A 470 -13.38 -34.38 -33.72
CA THR A 470 -14.42 -35.20 -34.36
C THR A 470 -13.87 -36.01 -35.54
N LEU A 471 -13.00 -35.43 -36.36
CA LEU A 471 -12.34 -36.15 -37.45
C LEU A 471 -11.40 -37.25 -36.92
N THR A 472 -10.67 -36.97 -35.84
CA THR A 472 -9.76 -37.94 -35.22
C THR A 472 -10.53 -39.11 -34.59
N SER A 473 -11.67 -38.83 -33.94
CA SER A 473 -12.60 -39.85 -33.44
C SER A 473 -13.20 -40.72 -34.56
N ARG A 474 -13.56 -40.13 -35.70
CA ARG A 474 -14.04 -40.89 -36.88
C ARG A 474 -12.98 -41.78 -37.51
N VAL A 475 -11.70 -41.37 -37.48
CA VAL A 475 -10.58 -42.19 -37.93
C VAL A 475 -10.28 -43.32 -36.94
N ALA A 476 -10.44 -43.08 -35.63
CA ALA A 476 -10.35 -44.12 -34.61
C ALA A 476 -11.45 -45.18 -34.78
N ALA A 477 -12.71 -44.77 -34.99
CA ALA A 477 -13.84 -45.68 -35.25
C ALA A 477 -13.67 -46.55 -36.53
N GLY A 478 -12.79 -46.14 -37.45
CA GLY A 478 -12.42 -46.93 -38.63
C GLY A 478 -11.44 -48.07 -38.35
N ARG A 479 -10.71 -48.03 -37.22
CA ARG A 479 -9.69 -49.03 -36.84
C ARG A 479 -10.33 -50.26 -36.19
N ASP A 480 -11.42 -50.05 -35.47
CA ASP A 480 -12.28 -51.10 -34.91
C ASP A 480 -12.78 -52.03 -36.03
N HIS A 481 -13.06 -51.46 -37.21
CA HIS A 481 -13.49 -52.20 -38.39
C HIS A 481 -12.43 -53.15 -38.97
N GLU A 482 -11.13 -52.84 -38.85
CA GLU A 482 -10.06 -53.76 -39.28
C GLU A 482 -9.96 -54.98 -38.37
N LEU A 483 -10.06 -54.80 -37.04
CA LEU A 483 -10.06 -55.92 -36.09
C LEU A 483 -11.33 -56.77 -36.21
N LEU A 484 -12.48 -56.14 -36.43
CA LEU A 484 -13.74 -56.84 -36.74
C LEU A 484 -13.65 -57.66 -38.04
N TYR A 485 -12.99 -57.12 -39.07
CA TYR A 485 -12.79 -57.83 -40.34
C TYR A 485 -11.86 -59.04 -40.19
N LEU A 486 -10.90 -58.97 -39.25
CA LEU A 486 -10.03 -60.09 -38.87
C LEU A 486 -10.73 -61.15 -38.00
N GLY A 487 -12.01 -60.94 -37.67
CA GLY A 487 -12.86 -61.92 -36.98
C GLY A 487 -12.90 -61.77 -35.46
N PHE A 488 -12.33 -60.70 -34.90
CA PHE A 488 -12.45 -60.40 -33.47
C PHE A 488 -13.80 -59.77 -33.15
N GLU A 489 -14.33 -60.02 -31.95
CA GLU A 489 -15.58 -59.42 -31.51
C GLU A 489 -15.39 -57.92 -31.19
N ARG A 490 -16.48 -57.14 -31.32
CA ARG A 490 -16.46 -55.69 -31.14
C ARG A 490 -15.95 -55.27 -29.76
N SER A 491 -16.49 -55.86 -28.71
CA SER A 491 -16.19 -55.48 -27.31
C SER A 491 -14.71 -55.72 -26.93
N PRO A 492 -14.11 -56.89 -27.20
CA PRO A 492 -12.66 -57.10 -27.01
C PRO A 492 -11.79 -56.19 -27.88
N SER A 493 -12.20 -55.90 -29.12
CA SER A 493 -11.44 -55.05 -30.05
C SER A 493 -11.35 -53.61 -29.56
N GLU A 494 -12.46 -53.04 -29.08
CA GLU A 494 -12.51 -51.72 -28.47
C GLU A 494 -11.65 -51.65 -27.20
N ALA A 495 -11.72 -52.67 -26.34
CA ALA A 495 -10.92 -52.74 -25.11
C ALA A 495 -9.41 -52.88 -25.39
N ALA A 496 -9.02 -53.67 -26.40
CA ALA A 496 -7.61 -53.85 -26.78
C ALA A 496 -7.03 -52.60 -27.44
N LEU A 497 -7.81 -51.91 -28.29
CA LEU A 497 -7.40 -50.62 -28.87
C LEU A 497 -7.26 -49.53 -27.80
N ALA A 498 -8.13 -49.52 -26.79
CA ALA A 498 -8.03 -48.61 -25.65
C ALA A 498 -6.74 -48.83 -24.84
N LEU A 499 -6.34 -50.09 -24.62
CA LEU A 499 -5.12 -50.43 -23.89
C LEU A 499 -3.83 -50.17 -24.68
N THR A 500 -3.90 -50.23 -26.01
CA THR A 500 -2.75 -50.08 -26.92
C THR A 500 -2.64 -48.68 -27.53
N GLY A 501 -3.50 -47.74 -27.12
CA GLY A 501 -3.48 -46.36 -27.62
C GLY A 501 -3.89 -46.25 -29.10
N GLY A 502 -4.69 -47.20 -29.60
CA GLY A 502 -5.23 -47.19 -30.95
C GLY A 502 -4.30 -47.77 -32.04
N ASP A 503 -3.25 -48.50 -31.67
CA ASP A 503 -2.38 -49.21 -32.62
C ASP A 503 -2.97 -50.60 -32.96
N VAL A 504 -3.35 -50.79 -34.22
CA VAL A 504 -4.04 -51.99 -34.70
C VAL A 504 -3.15 -53.24 -34.64
N GLN A 505 -1.84 -53.11 -34.86
CA GLN A 505 -0.93 -54.27 -34.87
C GLN A 505 -0.72 -54.79 -33.44
N LEU A 506 -0.46 -53.88 -32.51
CA LEU A 506 -0.33 -54.19 -31.09
C LEU A 506 -1.65 -54.69 -30.48
N ALA A 507 -2.80 -54.11 -30.87
CA ALA A 507 -4.11 -54.59 -30.43
C ALA A 507 -4.41 -55.99 -30.96
N THR A 508 -4.03 -56.29 -32.22
CA THR A 508 -4.18 -57.63 -32.80
C THR A 508 -3.33 -58.65 -32.06
N GLU A 509 -2.06 -58.34 -31.79
CA GLU A 509 -1.15 -59.22 -31.04
C GLU A 509 -1.68 -59.50 -29.62
N LEU A 510 -2.14 -58.45 -28.92
CA LEU A 510 -2.73 -58.57 -27.58
C LEU A 510 -4.02 -59.41 -27.56
N LEU A 511 -4.84 -59.35 -28.60
CA LEU A 511 -6.05 -60.18 -28.75
C LEU A 511 -5.73 -61.62 -29.13
N MET A 512 -4.71 -61.84 -29.97
CA MET A 512 -4.25 -63.17 -30.37
C MET A 512 -3.67 -63.94 -29.16
N ASP A 513 -2.82 -63.28 -28.37
CA ASP A 513 -2.16 -63.88 -27.22
C ASP A 513 -3.14 -64.26 -26.10
N ASN A 514 -4.22 -63.47 -25.94
CA ASN A 514 -5.24 -63.70 -24.91
C ASN A 514 -6.52 -64.38 -25.42
N ARG A 515 -6.47 -65.06 -26.58
CA ARG A 515 -7.60 -65.80 -27.19
C ARG A 515 -8.90 -64.99 -27.29
N GLY A 516 -8.79 -63.71 -27.65
CA GLY A 516 -9.95 -62.83 -27.85
C GLY A 516 -10.57 -62.27 -26.56
N ALA A 517 -9.97 -62.48 -25.39
CA ALA A 517 -10.41 -61.89 -24.13
C ALA A 517 -9.39 -60.86 -23.63
N VAL A 518 -9.83 -59.67 -23.23
CA VAL A 518 -8.95 -58.63 -22.68
C VAL A 518 -9.03 -58.66 -21.14
N PRO A 519 -7.91 -58.60 -20.40
CA PRO A 519 -7.95 -58.56 -18.93
C PRO A 519 -8.73 -57.33 -18.45
N SER A 520 -9.83 -57.56 -17.72
CA SER A 520 -10.69 -56.51 -17.17
C SER A 520 -9.92 -55.68 -16.13
N ALA A 521 -9.59 -54.44 -16.46
CA ALA A 521 -9.13 -53.47 -15.48
C ALA A 521 -10.33 -53.01 -14.64
N ALA A 522 -10.20 -53.15 -13.32
CA ALA A 522 -11.22 -52.85 -12.33
C ALA A 522 -11.83 -51.44 -12.50
N THR A 523 -13.16 -51.41 -12.56
CA THR A 523 -14.01 -50.22 -12.45
C THR A 523 -13.84 -49.58 -11.06
N PRO A 524 -13.58 -48.27 -10.93
CA PRO A 524 -13.91 -47.55 -9.71
C PRO A 524 -15.43 -47.24 -9.69
N PRO A 525 -16.05 -47.14 -8.49
CA PRO A 525 -17.48 -46.89 -8.35
C PRO A 525 -17.84 -45.46 -8.74
N SER A 526 -19.03 -45.33 -9.34
CA SER A 526 -19.68 -44.07 -9.68
C SER A 526 -20.16 -43.40 -8.39
N GLU A 527 -19.61 -42.23 -8.04
CA GLU A 527 -20.18 -41.33 -7.03
C GLU A 527 -21.15 -40.36 -7.73
N GLU A 528 -22.40 -40.37 -7.27
CA GLU A 528 -23.42 -39.40 -7.65
C GLU A 528 -23.16 -38.07 -6.92
N GLU A 529 -22.77 -37.04 -7.65
CA GLU A 529 -22.78 -35.65 -7.17
C GLU A 529 -24.12 -34.97 -7.57
N PRO A 530 -24.83 -34.31 -6.64
CA PRO A 530 -26.08 -33.65 -6.95
C PRO A 530 -25.84 -32.34 -7.71
N SER A 531 -26.41 -32.26 -8.90
CA SER A 531 -26.44 -31.03 -9.69
C SER A 531 -27.28 -29.95 -9.00
N THR A 532 -26.64 -28.87 -8.54
CA THR A 532 -27.32 -27.62 -8.18
C THR A 532 -27.24 -26.64 -9.33
N SER A 533 -28.19 -26.75 -10.26
CA SER A 533 -28.44 -25.71 -11.25
C SER A 533 -29.02 -24.48 -10.56
N SER A 534 -28.25 -23.38 -10.51
CA SER A 534 -28.80 -22.05 -10.24
C SER A 534 -28.57 -21.15 -11.45
N SER A 535 -29.62 -21.03 -12.25
CA SER A 535 -29.78 -19.99 -13.26
C SER A 535 -29.69 -18.62 -12.58
N SER A 536 -28.66 -17.82 -12.87
CA SER A 536 -28.58 -16.43 -12.42
C SER A 536 -28.82 -15.48 -13.58
N THR A 537 -30.02 -14.93 -13.59
CA THR A 537 -30.41 -13.72 -14.30
C THR A 537 -29.64 -12.52 -13.73
N GLY A 538 -28.69 -11.98 -14.50
CA GLY A 538 -28.47 -10.53 -14.71
C GLY A 538 -28.49 -9.54 -13.54
N ARG A 539 -28.08 -9.91 -12.31
CA ARG A 539 -27.74 -8.95 -11.25
C ARG A 539 -26.36 -9.29 -10.69
N SER A 540 -25.42 -8.35 -10.78
CA SER A 540 -24.10 -8.46 -10.15
C SER A 540 -24.27 -8.74 -8.67
N SER A 541 -23.66 -9.81 -8.16
CA SER A 541 -23.66 -10.09 -6.73
C SER A 541 -22.94 -8.96 -5.98
N PRO A 542 -23.32 -8.64 -4.73
CA PRO A 542 -22.65 -7.61 -3.93
C PRO A 542 -21.14 -7.88 -3.74
N SER A 543 -20.72 -9.14 -3.83
CA SER A 543 -19.31 -9.55 -3.84
C SER A 543 -18.58 -9.12 -5.13
N CYS A 544 -19.23 -9.09 -6.29
CA CYS A 544 -18.64 -8.59 -7.53
C CYS A 544 -18.46 -7.07 -7.53
N GLU A 545 -19.40 -6.33 -6.92
CA GLU A 545 -19.29 -4.87 -6.79
C GLU A 545 -18.06 -4.45 -5.97
N LEU A 546 -17.86 -5.09 -4.81
CA LEU A 546 -16.68 -4.83 -3.96
C LEU A 546 -15.37 -5.17 -4.66
N VAL A 547 -15.35 -6.24 -5.45
CA VAL A 547 -14.17 -6.63 -6.21
C VAL A 547 -13.87 -5.63 -7.32
N ASN A 548 -14.87 -5.17 -8.06
CA ASN A 548 -14.68 -4.15 -9.09
C ASN A 548 -14.18 -2.83 -8.50
N GLU A 549 -14.71 -2.41 -7.34
CA GLU A 549 -14.24 -1.21 -6.63
C GLU A 549 -12.74 -1.26 -6.32
N VAL A 550 -12.23 -2.39 -5.80
CA VAL A 550 -10.81 -2.50 -5.44
C VAL A 550 -9.90 -2.68 -6.66
N LEU A 551 -10.41 -3.21 -7.78
CA LEU A 551 -9.64 -3.36 -9.01
C LEU A 551 -9.34 -2.02 -9.68
N GLU A 552 -10.19 -1.00 -9.49
CA GLU A 552 -9.94 0.35 -9.98
C GLU A 552 -8.71 1.01 -9.33
N ASP A 553 -8.35 0.58 -8.12
CA ASP A 553 -7.18 1.12 -7.42
C ASP A 553 -5.89 0.36 -7.74
N ILE A 554 -5.95 -0.84 -8.36
CA ILE A 554 -4.75 -1.60 -8.72
C ILE A 554 -4.10 -0.98 -9.97
N PRO A 555 -2.82 -0.59 -9.93
CA PRO A 555 -2.15 0.04 -11.05
C PRO A 555 -1.97 -0.95 -12.20
N HIS A 556 -2.07 -0.43 -13.41
CA HIS A 556 -1.84 -1.22 -14.63
C HIS A 556 -0.36 -1.57 -14.85
N HIS A 557 0.55 -0.83 -14.22
CA HIS A 557 2.00 -0.98 -14.39
C HIS A 557 2.71 -1.04 -13.03
N GLU A 558 3.70 -1.93 -12.91
CA GLU A 558 4.44 -2.19 -11.67
C GLU A 558 5.17 -0.95 -11.13
N ASP A 559 5.68 -0.09 -12.01
CA ASP A 559 6.45 1.11 -11.64
C ASP A 559 5.57 2.36 -11.39
N ASP A 560 4.24 2.24 -11.28
CA ASP A 560 3.33 3.39 -11.14
C ASP A 560 3.52 4.19 -9.83
N TYR A 561 4.06 3.56 -8.80
CA TYR A 561 4.41 4.22 -7.54
C TYR A 561 5.70 5.06 -7.64
N LEU A 562 6.50 4.87 -8.70
CA LEU A 562 7.73 5.63 -8.98
C LEU A 562 7.46 6.88 -9.85
N ASP A 563 6.27 6.99 -10.44
CA ASP A 563 5.85 8.16 -11.24
C ASP A 563 5.41 9.33 -10.35
N LEU A 564 6.39 9.99 -9.74
CA LEU A 564 6.19 11.24 -9.00
C LEU A 564 6.55 12.45 -9.87
N THR A 565 5.79 13.54 -9.80
CA THR A 565 6.14 14.81 -10.46
C THR A 565 7.25 15.58 -9.75
N LEU A 566 7.50 15.27 -8.47
CA LEU A 566 8.43 15.96 -7.56
C LEU A 566 8.00 17.39 -7.17
N GLU A 567 6.75 17.78 -7.42
CA GLU A 567 6.23 19.11 -7.09
C GLU A 567 6.10 19.33 -5.58
N GLU A 568 5.54 18.34 -4.86
CA GLU A 568 5.36 18.41 -3.40
C GLU A 568 6.72 18.34 -2.68
N GLU A 569 7.63 17.52 -3.19
CA GLU A 569 9.02 17.43 -2.74
C GLU A 569 9.73 18.78 -2.91
N MET A 570 9.63 19.42 -4.07
CA MET A 570 10.21 20.75 -4.32
C MET A 570 9.68 21.80 -3.34
N GLN A 571 8.38 21.80 -3.05
CA GLN A 571 7.80 22.72 -2.07
C GLN A 571 8.39 22.51 -0.67
N LEU A 572 8.55 21.25 -0.26
CA LEU A 572 9.11 20.90 1.04
C LEU A 572 10.63 21.19 1.11
N ILE A 573 11.39 20.93 0.04
CA ILE A 573 12.81 21.30 -0.08
C ILE A 573 12.97 22.80 0.15
N ASN A 574 12.24 23.62 -0.61
CA ASN A 574 12.31 25.09 -0.49
C ASN A 574 11.90 25.59 0.90
N THR A 575 10.91 24.93 1.50
CA THR A 575 10.48 25.20 2.87
C THR A 575 11.64 25.02 3.85
N ILE A 576 12.25 23.83 3.89
CA ILE A 576 13.33 23.51 4.83
C ILE A 576 14.54 24.43 4.57
N LYS A 577 14.92 24.63 3.30
CA LYS A 577 16.01 25.55 2.90
C LYS A 577 15.84 26.95 3.47
N THR A 578 14.65 27.52 3.29
CA THR A 578 14.36 28.88 3.72
C THR A 578 14.55 29.05 5.22
N HIS A 579 14.19 28.03 6.01
CA HIS A 579 14.34 28.06 7.46
C HIS A 579 15.78 27.82 7.93
N LEU A 580 16.51 26.89 7.30
CA LEU A 580 17.92 26.68 7.60
C LEU A 580 18.77 27.92 7.27
N ALA A 581 18.48 28.60 6.15
CA ALA A 581 19.16 29.83 5.77
C ALA A 581 18.91 30.98 6.76
N ARG A 582 17.69 31.09 7.31
CA ARG A 582 17.36 32.07 8.36
C ARG A 582 18.19 31.88 9.64
N SER A 583 18.50 30.63 9.99
CA SER A 583 19.35 30.33 11.15
C SER A 583 20.85 30.64 10.91
N LEU A 584 21.26 30.85 9.65
CA LEU A 584 22.65 31.15 9.26
C LEU A 584 22.88 32.65 9.01
N ALA A 585 21.82 33.41 8.70
CA ALA A 585 21.89 34.83 8.35
C ALA A 585 21.92 35.78 9.57
N HIS A 586 21.74 35.24 10.76
CA HIS A 586 21.88 35.92 12.05
C HIS A 586 23.04 35.29 12.81
#